data_AF-A0A1F5WXZ0-F1
#
_entry.id   AF-A0A1F5WXZ0-F1
#
_cell.length_a   1.000
_cell.length_b   1.000
_cell.length_c   1.000
_cell.angle_alpha   90.00
_cell.angle_beta   90.00
_cell.angle_gamma   90.00
#
_symmetry.space_group_name_H-M   'P 1'
#
loop_
_entity.id
_entity.type
_entity.pdbx_description
1 polymer ?
#
loop_
_entity_poly.entity_id
_entity_poly.type
_entity_poly.pdbx_seq_one_letter_code
_entity_poly.pdbx_strand_id
1 'polypeptide(L)'
;MGKTLLPVLGLFLALLYFCIPALALAHISVPTQLVPCTNDCNVCHLYDLAHNIIDLLLWGIATPLLIVALLVAGFFWLTSAGSEEKITKGKSILFSAVVGFVIAFGAWVIINTIMTTLVFKNPIDNNSAWNDTSFCSQSPIK
;
A
#
# COMPACT_ATOMS: atom_id res chain seq x y z
N MET A 1 19.74 -32.55 11.37
CA MET A 1 19.14 -31.64 10.36
C MET A 1 18.32 -30.47 10.95
N GLY A 2 17.82 -30.51 12.19
CA GLY A 2 17.10 -29.37 12.80
C GLY A 2 17.93 -28.16 13.26
N LYS A 3 19.25 -28.14 13.04
CA LYS A 3 20.16 -27.11 13.60
C LYS A 3 20.28 -25.85 12.76
N THR A 4 19.92 -25.87 11.47
CA THR A 4 19.95 -24.70 10.57
C THR A 4 18.60 -23.97 10.51
N LEU A 5 17.51 -24.63 10.92
CA LEU A 5 16.17 -24.04 10.95
C LEU A 5 15.99 -23.04 12.11
N LEU A 6 16.57 -23.37 13.28
CA LEU A 6 16.54 -22.53 14.48
C LEU A 6 17.24 -21.16 14.29
N PRO A 7 18.45 -21.06 13.70
CA PRO A 7 19.10 -19.78 13.47
C PRO A 7 18.47 -18.99 12.32
N VAL A 8 17.90 -19.63 11.29
CA VAL A 8 17.20 -18.92 10.20
C VAL A 8 15.89 -18.31 10.70
N LEU A 9 15.12 -19.05 11.50
CA LEU A 9 13.91 -18.54 12.15
C LEU A 9 14.25 -17.44 13.18
N GLY A 10 15.33 -17.62 13.94
CA GLY A 10 15.83 -16.62 14.90
C GLY A 10 16.33 -15.34 14.24
N LEU A 11 17.06 -15.45 13.12
CA LEU A 11 17.51 -14.31 12.33
C LEU A 11 16.31 -13.56 11.74
N PHE A 12 15.31 -14.28 11.21
CA PHE A 12 14.10 -13.68 10.65
C PHE A 12 13.26 -12.96 11.70
N LEU A 13 13.08 -13.55 12.89
CA LEU A 13 12.41 -12.91 14.03
C LEU A 13 13.20 -11.71 14.57
N ALA A 14 14.53 -11.78 14.61
CA ALA A 14 15.38 -10.66 15.02
C ALA A 14 15.35 -9.52 13.99
N LEU A 15 15.31 -9.84 12.70
CA LEU A 15 15.22 -8.85 11.61
C LEU A 15 13.84 -8.19 11.59
N LEU A 16 12.76 -8.94 11.87
CA LEU A 16 11.43 -8.41 12.14
C LEU A 16 11.46 -7.50 13.37
N TYR A 17 11.99 -7.95 14.51
CA TYR A 17 12.07 -7.16 15.75
C TYR A 17 12.86 -5.87 15.59
N PHE A 18 13.93 -5.89 14.79
CA PHE A 18 14.77 -4.73 14.50
C PHE A 18 14.17 -3.79 13.44
N CYS A 19 13.35 -4.31 12.52
CA CYS A 19 12.70 -3.52 11.47
C CYS A 19 11.36 -2.89 11.92
N ILE A 20 10.67 -3.48 12.91
CA ILE A 20 9.43 -2.93 13.50
C ILE A 20 9.59 -1.47 13.98
N PRO A 21 10.64 -1.07 14.73
CA PRO A 21 10.81 0.33 15.12
C PRO A 21 11.15 1.26 13.93
N ALA A 22 11.79 0.75 12.88
CA ALA A 22 12.06 1.53 11.66
C ALA A 22 10.78 1.78 10.83
N LEU A 23 9.84 0.82 10.84
CA LEU A 23 8.53 0.95 10.20
C LEU A 23 7.58 1.86 10.99
N ALA A 24 7.69 1.93 12.32
CA ALA A 24 6.86 2.81 13.15
C ALA A 24 7.16 4.31 12.96
N LEU A 25 8.38 4.66 12.55
CA LEU A 25 8.78 6.04 12.23
C LEU A 25 8.47 6.43 10.78
N ALA A 26 8.26 5.44 9.90
CA ALA A 26 7.66 5.69 8.61
C ALA A 26 6.14 5.81 8.80
N HIS A 27 5.68 7.00 9.18
CA HIS A 27 4.34 7.50 8.85
C HIS A 27 3.91 6.99 7.46
N ILE A 28 3.12 5.91 7.49
CA ILE A 28 2.30 5.48 6.37
C ILE A 28 1.29 6.61 6.18
N SER A 29 1.03 7.01 4.95
CA SER A 29 0.02 8.01 4.55
C SER A 29 -1.40 7.52 4.83
N VAL A 30 -1.65 7.07 6.06
CA VAL A 30 -2.95 6.68 6.57
C VAL A 30 -3.54 7.89 7.28
N PRO A 31 -4.72 8.38 6.85
CA PRO A 31 -5.33 9.54 7.45
C PRO A 31 -5.71 9.23 8.91
N THR A 32 -5.27 10.10 9.83
CA THR A 32 -5.59 10.00 11.27
C THR A 32 -7.08 10.24 11.56
N GLN A 33 -7.80 10.82 10.61
CA GLN A 33 -9.22 11.11 10.68
C GLN A 33 -9.88 10.73 9.34
N LEU A 34 -10.74 9.70 9.36
CA LEU A 34 -11.41 9.20 8.16
C LEU A 34 -12.47 10.19 7.66
N VAL A 35 -13.27 10.76 8.58
CA VAL A 35 -14.32 11.76 8.26
C VAL A 35 -13.76 13.17 8.48
N PRO A 36 -13.53 13.97 7.42
CA PRO A 36 -12.80 15.24 7.53
C PRO A 36 -13.66 16.43 8.01
N CYS A 37 -14.91 16.21 8.45
CA CYS A 37 -15.81 17.25 8.91
C CYS A 37 -16.69 16.78 10.08
N THR A 38 -17.07 17.71 10.95
CA THR A 38 -17.98 17.43 12.09
C THR A 38 -19.30 18.20 12.00
N ASN A 39 -19.32 19.47 11.56
CA ASN A 39 -20.55 20.29 11.59
C ASN A 39 -20.83 21.16 10.34
N ASP A 40 -19.98 21.18 9.31
CA ASP A 40 -20.24 21.85 8.02
C ASP A 40 -19.62 21.03 6.88
N CYS A 41 -20.35 20.01 6.42
CA CYS A 41 -19.86 19.06 5.42
C CYS A 41 -20.29 19.46 4.01
N ASN A 42 -19.34 19.88 3.20
CA ASN A 42 -19.54 20.22 1.79
C ASN A 42 -19.00 19.14 0.86
N VAL A 43 -19.25 19.29 -0.44
CA VAL A 43 -18.85 18.31 -1.48
C VAL A 43 -17.35 18.04 -1.49
N CYS A 44 -16.54 19.01 -1.07
CA CYS A 44 -15.09 18.88 -0.88
C CYS A 44 -14.74 17.84 0.20
N HIS A 45 -15.45 17.83 1.33
CA HIS A 45 -15.22 16.86 2.42
C HIS A 45 -15.63 15.44 2.02
N LEU A 46 -16.62 15.30 1.12
CA LEU A 46 -16.97 14.01 0.54
C LEU A 46 -15.86 13.47 -0.37
N TYR A 47 -15.23 14.35 -1.15
CA TYR A 47 -14.07 14.01 -1.98
C TYR A 47 -12.86 13.59 -1.13
N ASP A 48 -12.54 14.37 -0.09
CA ASP A 48 -11.47 14.08 0.86
C ASP A 48 -11.70 12.73 1.58
N LEU A 49 -12.95 12.43 1.97
CA LEU A 49 -13.32 11.13 2.55
C LEU A 49 -13.03 9.98 1.57
N ALA A 50 -13.39 10.13 0.30
CA ALA A 50 -13.11 9.11 -0.70
C ALA A 50 -11.60 8.88 -0.88
N HIS A 51 -10.81 9.96 -0.85
CA HIS A 51 -9.34 9.91 -0.92
C HIS A 51 -8.75 9.16 0.26
N ASN A 52 -9.18 9.54 1.46
CA ASN A 52 -8.79 8.90 2.71
C ASN A 52 -9.08 7.39 2.72
N ILE A 53 -10.22 6.97 2.15
CA ILE A 53 -10.57 5.55 2.03
C ILE A 53 -9.62 4.82 1.06
N ILE A 54 -9.32 5.42 -0.10
CA ILE A 54 -8.44 4.79 -1.09
C ILE A 54 -7.01 4.70 -0.57
N ASP A 55 -6.52 5.74 0.10
CA ASP A 55 -5.20 5.75 0.72
C ASP A 55 -5.11 4.74 1.87
N LEU A 56 -6.16 4.62 2.69
CA LEU A 56 -6.24 3.57 3.71
C LEU A 56 -6.20 2.17 3.07
N LEU A 57 -6.89 1.96 1.96
CA LEU A 57 -6.94 0.64 1.30
C LEU A 57 -5.58 0.29 0.65
N LEU A 58 -4.96 1.23 -0.06
CA LEU A 58 -3.70 1.00 -0.77
C LEU A 58 -2.49 1.02 0.17
N TRP A 59 -2.32 2.11 0.90
CA TRP A 59 -1.15 2.32 1.77
C TRP A 59 -1.34 1.66 3.13
N GLY A 60 -2.55 1.72 3.69
CA GLY A 60 -2.85 1.15 5.00
C GLY A 60 -3.03 -0.38 5.01
N ILE A 61 -3.55 -0.99 3.95
CA ILE A 61 -3.87 -2.43 3.94
C ILE A 61 -3.08 -3.20 2.86
N ALA A 62 -3.17 -2.79 1.59
CA ALA A 62 -2.61 -3.57 0.49
C ALA A 62 -1.07 -3.67 0.57
N THR A 63 -0.40 -2.57 0.93
CA THR A 63 1.06 -2.51 1.05
C THR A 63 1.61 -3.41 2.18
N PRO A 64 1.15 -3.31 3.45
CA PRO A 64 1.62 -4.21 4.50
C PRO A 64 1.24 -5.67 4.24
N LEU A 65 0.06 -5.93 3.65
CA LEU A 65 -0.36 -7.28 3.29
C LEU A 65 0.58 -7.90 2.24
N LEU A 66 0.98 -7.14 1.22
CA LEU A 66 1.97 -7.58 0.24
C LEU A 66 3.27 -7.97 0.92
N ILE A 67 3.80 -7.12 1.80
CA ILE A 67 5.07 -7.36 2.50
C ILE A 67 4.99 -8.68 3.27
N VAL A 68 3.92 -8.90 4.03
CA VAL A 68 3.72 -10.16 4.78
C VAL A 68 3.63 -11.37 3.84
N ALA A 69 2.91 -11.26 2.72
CA ALA A 69 2.79 -12.34 1.76
C ALA A 69 4.13 -12.69 1.10
N LEU A 70 4.93 -11.68 0.74
CA LEU A 70 6.29 -11.87 0.19
C LEU A 70 7.21 -12.55 1.20
N LEU A 71 7.13 -12.15 2.47
CA LEU A 71 7.89 -12.74 3.57
C LEU A 71 7.55 -14.22 3.79
N VAL A 72 6.26 -14.55 3.87
CA VAL A 72 5.79 -15.95 4.02
C VAL A 72 6.18 -16.79 2.82
N ALA A 73 6.02 -16.27 1.62
CA ALA A 73 6.34 -17.00 0.41
C ALA A 73 7.85 -17.22 0.24
N GLY A 74 8.68 -16.23 0.58
CA GLY A 74 10.12 -16.35 0.67
C GLY A 74 10.55 -17.39 1.71
N PHE A 75 9.91 -17.42 2.88
CA PHE A 75 10.17 -18.42 3.91
C PHE A 75 9.85 -19.84 3.41
N PHE A 76 8.69 -20.05 2.78
CA PHE A 76 8.34 -21.35 2.18
C PHE A 76 9.35 -21.78 1.12
N TRP A 77 9.81 -20.85 0.29
CA TRP A 77 10.76 -21.15 -0.77
C TRP A 77 12.14 -21.53 -0.23
N LEU A 78 12.66 -20.80 0.76
CA LEU A 78 13.95 -21.09 1.40
C LEU A 78 13.94 -22.37 2.25
N THR A 79 12.81 -22.70 2.88
CA THR A 79 12.66 -23.89 3.74
C THR A 79 12.25 -25.16 3.00
N SER A 80 12.12 -25.10 1.67
CA SER A 80 11.62 -26.21 0.87
C SER A 80 12.54 -27.45 0.86
N ALA A 81 13.84 -27.31 1.18
CA ALA A 81 14.79 -28.42 1.33
C ALA A 81 14.77 -29.49 0.20
N GLY A 82 14.40 -29.10 -1.03
CA GLY A 82 14.28 -30.00 -2.19
C GLY A 82 12.89 -30.59 -2.43
N SER A 83 11.89 -30.27 -1.61
CA SER A 83 10.48 -30.64 -1.85
C SER A 83 9.87 -29.73 -2.92
N GLU A 84 9.58 -30.30 -4.10
CA GLU A 84 8.92 -29.57 -5.20
C GLU A 84 7.55 -29.00 -4.83
N GLU A 85 6.82 -29.67 -3.94
CA GLU A 85 5.51 -29.22 -3.44
C GLU A 85 5.62 -27.87 -2.71
N LYS A 86 6.63 -27.71 -1.85
CA LYS A 86 6.85 -26.48 -1.07
C LYS A 86 7.34 -25.32 -1.95
N ILE A 87 8.16 -25.63 -2.96
CA ILE A 87 8.60 -24.64 -3.95
C ILE A 87 7.42 -24.14 -4.78
N THR A 88 6.58 -25.05 -5.26
CA THR A 88 5.39 -24.71 -6.05
C THR A 88 4.42 -23.86 -5.25
N LYS A 89 4.21 -24.20 -3.98
CA LYS A 89 3.35 -23.43 -3.07
C LYS A 89 3.89 -22.03 -2.80
N GLY A 90 5.19 -21.89 -2.53
CA GLY A 90 5.83 -20.58 -2.33
C GLY A 90 5.73 -19.68 -3.57
N LYS A 91 5.97 -20.23 -4.76
CA LYS A 91 5.79 -19.51 -6.03
C LYS A 91 4.34 -19.07 -6.25
N SER A 92 3.37 -19.95 -6.00
CA SER A 92 1.95 -19.61 -6.16
C SER A 92 1.52 -18.43 -5.28
N ILE A 93 1.96 -18.41 -4.00
CA ILE A 93 1.68 -17.30 -3.08
C ILE A 93 2.36 -16.01 -3.57
N LEU A 94 3.63 -16.09 -4.01
CA LEU A 94 4.35 -14.94 -4.56
C LEU A 94 3.61 -14.33 -5.75
N PHE A 95 3.28 -15.15 -6.75
CA PHE A 95 2.58 -14.68 -7.95
C PHE A 95 1.21 -14.08 -7.60
N SER A 96 0.45 -14.73 -6.73
CA SER A 96 -0.87 -14.24 -6.32
C SER A 96 -0.79 -12.88 -5.62
N ALA A 97 0.19 -12.71 -4.72
CA ALA A 97 0.40 -11.45 -3.99
C ALA A 97 0.85 -10.31 -4.92
N VAL A 98 1.81 -10.59 -5.80
CA VAL A 98 2.33 -9.60 -6.75
C VAL A 98 1.25 -9.18 -7.74
N VAL A 99 0.49 -10.12 -8.31
CA VAL A 99 -0.59 -9.80 -9.24
C VAL A 99 -1.66 -8.93 -8.58
N GLY A 100 -2.07 -9.27 -7.36
CA GLY A 100 -3.04 -8.45 -6.61
C GLY A 100 -2.55 -7.02 -6.38
N PHE A 101 -1.29 -6.85 -5.99
CA PHE A 101 -0.71 -5.53 -5.78
C PHE A 101 -0.53 -4.74 -7.07
N VAL A 102 -0.08 -5.38 -8.15
CA VAL A 102 0.07 -4.74 -9.47
C VAL A 102 -1.26 -4.24 -10.01
N ILE A 103 -2.36 -4.98 -9.80
CA ILE A 103 -3.70 -4.51 -10.19
C ILE A 103 -4.09 -3.27 -9.39
N ALA A 104 -3.93 -3.31 -8.07
CA ALA A 104 -4.30 -2.19 -7.18
C ALA A 104 -3.48 -0.92 -7.48
N PHE A 105 -2.16 -1.07 -7.58
CA PHE A 105 -1.25 0.03 -7.90
C PHE A 105 -1.41 0.49 -9.36
N GLY A 106 -1.63 -0.44 -10.28
CA GLY A 106 -1.88 -0.16 -11.69
C GLY A 106 -3.14 0.67 -11.89
N ALA A 107 -4.23 0.39 -11.17
CA ALA A 107 -5.44 1.20 -11.22
C ALA A 107 -5.17 2.66 -10.82
N TRP A 108 -4.42 2.86 -9.72
CA TRP A 108 -4.02 4.20 -9.27
C TRP A 108 -3.21 4.96 -10.34
N VAL A 109 -2.23 4.28 -10.96
CA VAL A 109 -1.38 4.85 -12.03
C VAL A 109 -2.19 5.16 -13.29
N ILE A 110 -3.11 4.29 -13.69
CA ILE A 110 -3.94 4.48 -14.89
C ILE A 110 -4.84 5.70 -14.72
N ILE A 111 -5.56 5.80 -13.60
CA ILE A 111 -6.43 6.94 -13.30
C ILE A 111 -5.61 8.23 -13.29
N ASN A 112 -4.44 8.19 -12.65
CA ASN A 112 -3.54 9.34 -12.63
C ASN A 112 -3.11 9.77 -14.03
N THR A 113 -2.70 8.81 -14.86
CA THR A 113 -2.28 9.07 -16.22
C THR A 113 -3.40 9.68 -17.06
N ILE A 114 -4.63 9.17 -16.92
CA ILE A 114 -5.81 9.70 -17.63
C ILE A 114 -6.11 11.12 -17.17
N MET A 115 -6.12 11.39 -15.86
CA MET A 115 -6.42 12.72 -15.33
C MET A 115 -5.36 13.74 -15.76
N THR A 116 -4.07 13.43 -15.63
CA THR A 116 -2.99 14.37 -16.02
C THR A 116 -2.91 14.60 -17.53
N THR A 117 -3.39 13.68 -18.37
CA THR A 117 -3.32 13.81 -19.84
C THR A 117 -4.56 14.47 -20.45
N LEU A 118 -5.76 14.22 -19.89
CA LEU A 118 -7.02 14.74 -20.43
C LEU A 118 -7.45 16.05 -19.75
N VAL A 119 -7.10 16.27 -18.49
CA VAL A 119 -7.35 17.55 -17.81
C VAL A 119 -6.24 18.50 -18.25
N PHE A 120 -6.55 19.40 -19.19
CA PHE A 120 -5.62 20.44 -19.63
C PHE A 120 -5.03 21.13 -18.41
N LYS A 121 -3.69 21.07 -18.29
CA LYS A 121 -2.87 21.71 -17.26
C LYS A 121 -3.45 23.08 -16.89
N ASN A 122 -4.25 23.09 -15.85
CA ASN A 122 -4.97 24.24 -15.36
C ASN A 122 -3.98 25.12 -14.59
N PRO A 123 -4.08 26.46 -14.67
CA PRO A 123 -3.14 27.38 -14.01
C PRO A 123 -3.19 27.37 -12.47
N ILE A 124 -3.90 26.40 -11.87
CA ILE A 124 -4.11 26.27 -10.42
C ILE A 124 -3.41 25.02 -9.85
N ASP A 125 -3.03 24.02 -10.64
CA ASP A 125 -2.26 22.87 -10.16
C ASP A 125 -1.21 22.35 -11.17
N ASN A 126 0.03 22.43 -10.74
CA ASN A 126 1.18 21.91 -11.45
C ASN A 126 1.38 20.43 -11.12
N ASN A 127 0.72 19.55 -11.89
CA ASN A 127 0.98 18.10 -11.87
C ASN A 127 0.61 17.43 -10.53
N SER A 128 -0.59 17.73 -10.04
CA SER A 128 -1.23 17.05 -8.92
C SER A 128 -1.70 15.67 -9.37
N ALA A 129 -1.37 14.64 -8.58
CA ALA A 129 -2.05 13.38 -8.74
C ALA A 129 -3.54 13.59 -8.49
N TRP A 130 -4.42 12.75 -9.05
CA TRP A 130 -5.84 12.81 -8.71
C TRP A 130 -6.08 12.73 -7.19
N ASN A 131 -5.12 12.17 -6.45
CA ASN A 131 -5.09 12.09 -5.00
C ASN A 131 -4.80 13.42 -4.26
N ASP A 132 -4.58 14.53 -4.97
CA ASP A 132 -4.39 15.85 -4.37
C ASP A 132 -5.73 16.57 -4.23
N THR A 133 -6.06 16.96 -3.00
CA THR A 133 -7.30 17.66 -2.67
C THR A 133 -7.12 19.19 -2.65
N SER A 134 -5.98 19.72 -3.12
CA SER A 134 -5.68 21.15 -3.13
C SER A 134 -6.75 22.01 -3.83
N PHE A 135 -7.44 21.48 -4.85
CA PHE A 135 -8.55 22.17 -5.53
C PHE A 135 -9.74 22.45 -4.58
N CYS A 136 -9.97 21.60 -3.58
CA CYS A 136 -11.01 21.79 -2.57
C CYS A 136 -10.72 23.03 -1.69
N SER A 137 -9.44 23.33 -1.44
CA SER A 137 -9.03 24.50 -0.64
C SER A 137 -9.30 25.83 -1.35
N GLN A 138 -9.26 25.83 -2.69
CA GLN A 138 -9.34 27.02 -3.55
C GLN A 138 -10.77 27.28 -4.08
N SER A 139 -11.71 26.36 -3.89
CA SER A 139 -13.05 26.49 -4.48
C SER A 139 -13.92 27.54 -3.74
N PRO A 140 -14.74 28.33 -4.47
CA PRO A 140 -15.62 29.34 -3.86
C PRO A 140 -16.86 28.74 -3.16
N ILE A 141 -17.12 27.45 -3.40
CA ILE A 141 -18.14 26.65 -2.72
C ILE A 141 -17.50 26.02 -1.48
N LYS A 142 -17.43 26.87 -0.44
CA LYS A 142 -17.63 26.51 0.98
C LYS A 142 -18.09 25.10 1.19
#